data_AF-A0A368UAD2-F1
#
_entry.id   AF-A0A368UAD2-F1
#
_cell.length_a   1.000
_cell.length_b   1.000
_cell.length_c   1.000
_cell.angle_alpha   90.00
_cell.angle_beta   90.00
_cell.angle_gamma   90.00
#
_symmetry.space_group_name_H-M   'P 1'
#
loop_
_entity.id
_entity.type
_entity.pdbx_description
1 polymer ?
#
loop_
_entity_poly.entity_id
_entity_poly.type
_entity_poly.pdbx_seq_one_letter_code
_entity_poly.pdbx_strand_id
1 'polypeptide(L)'
;MNPKRENIVDYSLINEYQDHSLLYLSDGMSTHLTFLDNGERFSLPDELIIENDKEIVEYFINAVRRIGKEAYFVDVTSKELSSLNWLVGKTIVPGMLDIEPNFIKYLEANRLAEIDKNLIDLGLRTEKELGHPQPTVPHPFP
;
A
#
# COMPACT_ATOMS: atom_id res chain seq x y z
N MET A 1 -35.86 -0.61 14.49
CA MET A 1 -35.90 -1.27 13.17
C MET A 1 -34.46 -1.55 12.78
N ASN A 2 -34.08 -2.82 12.66
CA ASN A 2 -32.74 -3.20 12.22
C ASN A 2 -32.60 -2.73 10.76
N PRO A 3 -31.69 -1.80 10.42
CA PRO A 3 -31.43 -1.55 9.01
C PRO A 3 -30.99 -2.89 8.43
N LYS A 4 -31.63 -3.32 7.35
CA LYS A 4 -31.27 -4.56 6.66
C LYS A 4 -29.74 -4.51 6.48
N ARG A 5 -29.02 -5.43 7.12
CA ARG A 5 -27.66 -5.74 6.73
C ARG A 5 -27.78 -6.29 5.33
N GLU A 6 -27.61 -5.43 4.34
CA GLU A 6 -27.36 -5.89 2.98
C GLU A 6 -25.97 -6.51 3.03
N ASN A 7 -25.92 -7.83 3.22
CA ASN A 7 -24.68 -8.57 3.08
C ASN A 7 -24.15 -8.27 1.67
N ILE A 8 -22.92 -7.78 1.58
CA ILE A 8 -22.33 -7.42 0.30
C ILE A 8 -21.89 -8.74 -0.35
N VAL A 9 -22.66 -9.19 -1.34
CA VAL A 9 -22.41 -10.48 -2.02
C VAL A 9 -21.36 -10.34 -3.12
N ASP A 10 -21.12 -9.12 -3.60
CA ASP A 10 -20.17 -8.82 -4.67
C ASP A 10 -19.35 -7.57 -4.36
N TYR A 11 -18.06 -7.77 -4.08
CA TYR A 11 -17.13 -6.69 -3.75
C TYR A 11 -16.66 -5.86 -4.94
N SER A 12 -16.94 -6.27 -6.18
CA SER A 12 -16.64 -5.46 -7.36
C SER A 12 -17.46 -4.17 -7.44
N LEU A 13 -18.51 -4.07 -6.62
CA LEU A 13 -19.37 -2.88 -6.51
C LEU A 13 -18.81 -1.85 -5.52
N ILE A 14 -17.76 -2.17 -4.77
CA ILE A 14 -17.15 -1.29 -3.77
C ILE A 14 -16.10 -0.42 -4.46
N ASN A 15 -16.47 0.84 -4.73
CA ASN A 15 -15.62 1.76 -5.49
C ASN A 15 -15.52 3.14 -4.81
N GLU A 16 -16.55 3.56 -4.08
CA GLU A 16 -16.58 4.88 -3.44
C GLU A 16 -16.31 4.78 -1.93
N TYR A 17 -15.82 5.87 -1.34
CA TYR A 17 -15.52 5.92 0.10
C TYR A 17 -16.69 5.49 1.00
N GLN A 18 -17.93 5.82 0.61
CA GLN A 18 -19.10 5.42 1.38
C GLN A 18 -19.34 3.90 1.31
N ASP A 19 -19.06 3.26 0.18
CA ASP A 19 -19.19 1.81 0.01
C ASP A 19 -18.20 1.06 0.89
N HIS A 20 -16.94 1.53 0.93
CA HIS A 20 -15.92 1.01 1.84
C HIS A 20 -16.37 1.17 3.30
N SER A 21 -16.86 2.36 3.68
CA SER A 21 -17.34 2.60 5.04
C SER A 21 -18.48 1.66 5.44
N LEU A 22 -19.43 1.41 4.53
CA LEU A 22 -20.53 0.47 4.75
C LEU A 22 -20.02 -0.96 4.90
N LEU A 23 -19.12 -1.43 4.03
CA LEU A 23 -18.50 -2.75 4.10
C LEU A 23 -17.89 -3.04 5.48
N TYR A 24 -17.11 -2.09 6.03
CA TYR A 24 -16.45 -2.28 7.33
C TYR A 24 -17.40 -2.21 8.53
N LEU A 25 -18.54 -1.51 8.39
CA LEU A 25 -19.54 -1.35 9.46
C LEU A 25 -20.62 -2.44 9.46
N SER A 26 -21.02 -2.97 8.31
CA SER A 26 -22.19 -3.85 8.18
C SER A 26 -21.88 -5.35 8.23
N ASP A 27 -20.73 -5.78 7.67
CA ASP A 27 -20.42 -7.20 7.41
C ASP A 27 -19.46 -7.85 8.40
N GLY A 28 -19.25 -7.23 9.58
CA GLY A 28 -18.30 -7.75 10.56
C GLY A 28 -16.84 -7.72 10.09
N MET A 29 -16.58 -7.03 8.97
CA MET A 29 -15.26 -6.89 8.36
C MET A 29 -14.24 -6.20 9.28
N SER A 30 -14.69 -5.54 10.34
CA SER A 30 -13.84 -5.08 11.44
C SER A 30 -13.01 -6.20 12.09
N THR A 31 -13.44 -7.46 12.04
CA THR A 31 -12.64 -8.60 12.53
C THR A 31 -11.39 -8.86 11.68
N HIS A 32 -11.37 -8.39 10.43
CA HIS A 32 -10.17 -8.45 9.57
C HIS A 32 -9.23 -7.28 9.80
N LEU A 33 -9.62 -6.28 10.60
CA LEU A 33 -8.77 -5.16 11.00
C LEU A 33 -7.96 -5.46 12.27
N THR A 34 -7.93 -6.71 12.75
CA THR A 34 -7.13 -7.08 13.93
C THR A 34 -5.64 -6.78 13.75
N PHE A 35 -5.14 -6.71 12.50
CA PHE A 35 -3.78 -6.25 12.22
C PHE A 35 -3.51 -4.79 12.66
N LEU A 36 -4.54 -3.94 12.73
CA LEU A 36 -4.42 -2.58 13.27
C LEU A 36 -4.28 -2.58 14.79
N ASP A 37 -4.85 -3.60 15.45
CA ASP A 37 -4.88 -3.73 16.91
C ASP A 37 -3.79 -4.69 17.43
N ASN A 38 -2.88 -5.14 16.57
CA ASN A 38 -1.97 -6.24 16.87
C ASN A 38 -0.92 -5.97 17.96
N GLY A 39 -0.97 -4.84 18.69
CA GLY A 39 -0.27 -4.62 19.97
C GLY A 39 1.27 -4.68 19.96
N GLU A 40 1.87 -5.21 18.90
CA GLU A 40 3.29 -5.26 18.67
C GLU A 40 3.76 -3.84 18.40
N ARG A 41 4.52 -3.30 19.35
CA ARG A 41 5.25 -2.06 19.16
C ARG A 41 6.30 -2.33 18.08
N PHE A 42 5.99 -2.02 16.83
CA PHE A 42 7.00 -1.96 15.79
C PHE A 42 7.96 -0.82 16.16
N SER A 43 9.25 -1.14 16.27
CA SER A 43 10.27 -0.12 16.43
C SER A 43 10.39 0.61 15.10
N LEU A 44 9.97 1.87 15.08
CA LEU A 44 10.35 2.76 14.00
C LEU A 44 11.88 2.92 14.02
N PRO A 45 12.54 2.92 12.86
CA PRO A 45 13.93 3.34 12.80
C PRO A 45 14.05 4.78 13.30
N ASP A 46 15.25 5.13 13.80
CA ASP A 46 15.53 6.49 14.24
C ASP A 46 15.21 7.50 13.13
N GLU A 47 14.61 8.63 13.51
CA GLU A 47 14.26 9.68 12.57
C GLU A 47 15.52 10.24 11.90
N LEU A 48 15.57 10.11 10.57
CA LEU A 48 16.62 10.73 9.78
C LEU A 48 16.18 12.14 9.41
N ILE A 49 16.81 13.14 10.02
CA ILE A 49 16.58 14.54 9.69
C ILE A 49 17.53 14.94 8.56
N ILE A 50 16.97 15.30 7.41
CA ILE A 50 17.70 15.89 6.27
C ILE A 50 17.08 17.26 6.03
N GLU A 51 17.89 18.32 6.04
CA GLU A 51 17.40 19.70 5.97
C GLU A 51 17.12 20.19 4.54
N ASN A 52 17.46 19.39 3.53
CA ASN A 52 17.42 19.76 2.12
C ASN A 52 16.52 18.81 1.32
N ASP A 53 15.46 19.34 0.72
CA ASP A 53 14.50 18.59 -0.10
C ASP A 53 15.18 17.75 -1.20
N LYS A 54 16.25 18.26 -1.82
CA LYS A 54 16.98 17.50 -2.86
C LYS A 54 17.70 16.29 -2.27
N GLU A 55 18.30 16.45 -1.11
CA GLU A 55 19.00 15.35 -0.42
C GLU A 55 18.00 14.30 0.07
N ILE A 56 16.80 14.71 0.51
CA ILE A 56 15.70 13.78 0.84
C ILE A 56 15.30 12.96 -0.39
N VAL A 57 15.10 13.62 -1.54
CA VAL A 57 14.73 12.93 -2.79
C VAL A 57 15.80 11.94 -3.19
N GLU A 58 17.08 12.33 -3.17
CA GLU A 58 18.20 11.45 -3.48
C GLU A 58 18.28 10.26 -2.51
N TYR A 59 18.05 10.50 -1.22
CA TYR A 59 18.00 9.44 -0.22
C TYR A 59 16.95 8.37 -0.56
N PHE A 60 15.72 8.77 -0.88
CA PHE A 60 14.65 7.83 -1.21
C PHE A 60 14.91 7.09 -2.53
N ILE A 61 15.38 7.78 -3.57
CA ILE A 61 15.77 7.14 -4.83
C ILE A 61 16.86 6.09 -4.60
N ASN A 62 17.88 6.43 -3.81
CA ASN A 62 18.97 5.51 -3.49
C ASN A 62 18.49 4.33 -2.64
N ALA A 63 17.54 4.53 -1.72
CA ALA A 63 16.95 3.46 -0.94
C ALA A 63 16.26 2.40 -1.82
N VAL A 64 15.51 2.83 -2.83
CA VAL A 64 14.86 1.92 -3.78
C VAL A 64 15.89 1.24 -4.69
N ARG A 65 16.94 1.96 -5.11
CA ARG A 65 18.03 1.37 -5.91
C ARG A 65 18.82 0.31 -5.15
N ARG A 66 18.97 0.44 -3.82
CA ARG A 66 19.65 -0.56 -2.97
C ARG A 66 18.96 -1.93 -2.98
N ILE A 67 17.65 -1.98 -3.22
CA ILE A 67 16.91 -3.25 -3.38
C ILE A 67 16.86 -3.73 -4.83
N GLY A 68 17.73 -3.19 -5.71
CA GLY A 68 17.84 -3.61 -7.10
C GLY A 68 16.69 -3.15 -8.00
N LYS A 69 15.94 -2.12 -7.60
CA LYS A 69 14.84 -1.57 -8.39
C LYS A 69 15.19 -0.19 -8.95
N GLU A 70 14.67 0.10 -10.14
CA GLU A 70 14.77 1.43 -10.71
C GLU A 70 13.86 2.40 -9.96
N ALA A 71 14.32 3.64 -9.81
CA ALA A 71 13.55 4.71 -9.19
C ALA A 71 13.86 6.04 -9.87
N TYR A 72 12.80 6.78 -10.13
CA TYR A 72 12.82 8.09 -10.77
C TYR A 72 12.02 9.07 -9.93
N PHE A 73 12.47 10.31 -9.90
CA PHE A 73 11.71 11.42 -9.34
C PHE A 73 11.44 12.41 -10.47
N VAL A 74 10.17 12.72 -10.67
CA VAL A 74 9.72 13.71 -11.64
C VAL A 74 9.30 14.94 -10.86
N ASP A 75 10.07 16.03 -11.02
CA ASP A 75 9.69 17.33 -10.48
C ASP A 75 8.44 17.84 -11.21
N VAL A 76 7.36 18.02 -10.46
CA VAL A 76 6.08 18.56 -10.95
C VAL A 76 5.71 19.86 -10.22
N THR A 77 6.71 20.52 -9.63
CA THR A 77 6.52 21.76 -8.88
C THR A 77 5.94 22.84 -9.80
N SER A 78 4.80 23.39 -9.41
CA SER A 78 4.21 24.51 -10.13
C SER A 78 5.01 25.79 -9.88
N LYS A 79 4.93 26.76 -10.79
CA LYS A 79 5.65 28.04 -10.65
C LYS A 79 5.29 28.77 -9.36
N GLU A 80 4.03 28.68 -8.94
CA GLU A 80 3.51 29.28 -7.71
C GLU A 80 4.20 28.67 -6.49
N LEU A 81 4.31 27.33 -6.44
CA LEU A 81 4.94 26.62 -5.33
C LEU A 81 6.46 26.79 -5.30
N SER A 82 7.10 26.89 -6.47
CA SER A 82 8.54 27.18 -6.54
C SER A 82 8.89 28.50 -5.85
N SER A 83 8.00 29.50 -5.89
CA SER A 83 8.22 30.78 -5.21
C SER A 83 8.19 30.69 -3.67
N LEU A 84 7.64 29.61 -3.13
CA LEU A 84 7.54 29.32 -1.70
C LEU A 84 8.64 28.38 -1.20
N ASN A 85 9.62 28.05 -2.06
CA ASN A 85 10.64 27.02 -1.81
C ASN A 85 10.03 25.65 -1.47
N TRP A 86 8.87 25.32 -2.06
CA TRP A 86 8.29 23.98 -1.94
C TRP A 86 8.70 23.14 -3.15
N LEU A 87 9.12 21.91 -2.90
CA LEU A 87 9.35 20.90 -3.94
C LEU A 87 8.17 19.91 -3.97
N VAL A 88 7.56 19.74 -5.14
CA VAL A 88 6.54 18.71 -5.37
C VAL A 88 7.04 17.79 -6.47
N GLY A 89 7.07 16.49 -6.19
CA GLY A 89 7.43 15.52 -7.20
C GLY A 89 6.65 14.24 -7.11
N LYS A 90 6.73 13.50 -8.21
CA LYS A 90 6.18 12.15 -8.34
C LYS A 90 7.33 11.16 -8.41
N THR A 91 7.38 10.26 -7.43
CA THR A 91 8.30 9.12 -7.46
C THR A 91 7.69 8.00 -8.29
N ILE A 92 8.48 7.46 -9.23
CA ILE A 92 8.09 6.35 -10.09
C ILE A 92 9.06 5.20 -9.84
N VAL A 93 8.52 4.07 -9.41
CA VAL A 93 9.26 2.81 -9.22
C VAL A 93 8.62 1.77 -10.13
N PRO A 94 9.19 1.48 -11.32
CA PRO A 94 8.60 0.54 -12.25
C PRO A 94 8.39 -0.84 -11.63
N GLY A 95 7.20 -1.40 -11.85
CA GLY A 95 6.83 -2.71 -11.33
C GLY A 95 6.60 -2.75 -9.81
N MET A 96 6.62 -1.62 -9.08
CA MET A 96 5.99 -1.54 -7.76
C MET A 96 4.47 -1.54 -7.94
N LEU A 97 3.78 -2.26 -7.06
CA LEU A 97 2.32 -2.25 -7.00
C LEU A 97 1.89 -1.20 -6.00
N ASP A 98 0.87 -0.44 -6.39
CA ASP A 98 0.19 0.46 -5.47
C ASP A 98 -0.78 -0.34 -4.60
N ILE A 99 -1.23 0.28 -3.52
CA ILE A 99 -2.40 -0.19 -2.80
C ILE A 99 -3.59 0.15 -3.68
N GLU A 100 -4.21 -0.87 -4.27
CA GLU A 100 -5.35 -0.69 -5.17
C GLU A 100 -6.58 -0.25 -4.35
N PRO A 101 -7.10 0.98 -4.54
CA PRO A 101 -8.28 1.44 -3.81
C PRO A 101 -9.53 0.70 -4.26
N ASN A 102 -9.58 0.27 -5.52
CA ASN A 102 -10.68 -0.52 -6.06
C ASN A 102 -10.40 -2.02 -5.91
N PHE A 103 -11.46 -2.82 -5.77
CA PHE A 103 -11.31 -4.26 -5.67
C PHE A 103 -10.84 -4.89 -7.00
N ILE A 104 -9.59 -5.39 -7.01
CA ILE A 104 -9.06 -6.22 -8.10
C ILE A 104 -9.06 -7.68 -7.65
N LYS A 105 -9.99 -8.46 -8.20
CA LYS A 105 -10.16 -9.89 -7.86
C LYS A 105 -8.96 -10.76 -8.24
N TYR A 106 -8.29 -10.41 -9.34
CA TYR A 106 -7.15 -11.14 -9.87
C TYR A 106 -6.00 -10.16 -10.05
N LEU A 107 -5.11 -10.13 -9.07
CA LEU A 107 -3.91 -9.29 -9.09
C LEU A 107 -2.77 -10.08 -9.75
N GLU A 108 -2.37 -9.63 -10.93
CA GLU A 108 -1.31 -10.26 -11.73
C GLU A 108 -0.09 -9.33 -11.81
N ALA A 109 0.99 -9.73 -11.14
CA ALA A 109 2.24 -9.00 -11.21
C ALA A 109 3.44 -9.87 -10.83
N ASN A 110 4.52 -9.77 -11.61
CA ASN A 110 5.76 -10.50 -11.37
C ASN A 110 6.34 -10.24 -9.97
N ARG A 111 6.11 -9.03 -9.43
CA ARG A 111 6.58 -8.64 -8.11
C ARG A 111 5.95 -9.45 -6.97
N LEU A 112 4.72 -9.93 -7.13
CA LEU A 112 4.08 -10.77 -6.12
C LEU A 112 4.83 -12.10 -5.97
N ALA A 113 5.09 -12.76 -7.10
CA ALA A 113 5.86 -14.00 -7.13
C ALA A 113 7.30 -13.81 -6.63
N GLU A 114 7.93 -12.67 -6.95
CA GLU A 114 9.26 -12.31 -6.44
C GLU A 114 9.28 -12.17 -4.91
N ILE A 115 8.29 -11.48 -4.33
CA ILE A 115 8.20 -11.29 -2.88
C ILE A 115 7.95 -12.61 -2.17
N ASP A 116 7.01 -13.43 -2.67
CA ASP A 116 6.71 -14.74 -2.09
C ASP A 116 7.97 -15.61 -2.03
N LYS A 117 8.72 -15.67 -3.14
CA LYS A 117 10.00 -16.38 -3.19
C LYS A 117 11.00 -15.83 -2.17
N ASN A 118 11.19 -14.51 -2.09
CA ASN A 118 12.14 -13.90 -1.17
C ASN A 118 11.78 -14.20 0.31
N LEU A 119 10.49 -14.19 0.66
CA LEU A 119 10.04 -14.51 2.02
C LEU A 119 10.30 -15.99 2.38
N ILE A 120 10.15 -16.90 1.42
CA ILE A 120 10.48 -18.31 1.57
C ILE A 120 12.00 -18.49 1.72
N ASP A 121 12.79 -17.87 0.85
CA ASP A 121 14.26 -17.95 0.87
C ASP A 121 14.85 -17.40 2.19
N LEU A 122 14.19 -16.41 2.80
CA LEU A 122 14.54 -15.86 4.12
C LEU A 122 14.02 -16.68 5.31
N GLY A 123 13.23 -17.73 5.07
CA GLY A 123 12.62 -18.55 6.12
C GLY A 123 11.55 -17.83 6.95
N LEU A 124 11.03 -16.70 6.45
CA LEU A 124 9.99 -15.91 7.14
C LEU A 124 8.58 -16.49 6.91
N ARG A 125 8.39 -17.21 5.81
CA ARG A 125 7.13 -17.86 5.40
C ARG A 125 7.43 -19.17 4.69
N THR A 126 6.42 -20.02 4.56
CA THR A 126 6.47 -21.28 3.81
C THR A 126 5.58 -21.24 2.55
N GLU A 127 5.89 -22.05 1.54
CA GLU A 127 5.06 -22.18 0.33
C GLU A 127 3.59 -22.47 0.65
N LYS A 128 3.35 -23.33 1.65
CA LYS A 128 2.00 -23.71 2.10
C LYS A 128 1.23 -22.53 2.72
N GLU A 129 1.92 -21.62 3.40
CA GLU A 129 1.29 -20.44 4.01
C GLU A 129 0.98 -19.32 3.02
N LEU A 130 1.71 -19.26 1.90
CA LEU A 130 1.50 -18.23 0.88
C LEU A 130 0.41 -18.65 -0.10
N GLY A 131 0.48 -19.85 -0.69
CA GLY A 131 -0.63 -20.42 -1.45
C GLY A 131 -1.17 -19.56 -2.60
N HIS A 132 -0.38 -18.60 -3.12
CA HIS A 132 -0.78 -17.58 -4.12
C HIS A 132 -2.01 -16.78 -3.68
N PRO A 133 -1.90 -15.96 -2.63
CA PRO A 133 -3.06 -15.30 -2.05
C PRO A 133 -3.58 -14.23 -3.02
N GLN A 134 -4.88 -14.29 -3.32
CA GLN A 134 -5.59 -13.27 -4.08
C GLN A 134 -6.45 -12.42 -3.14
N PRO A 135 -6.70 -11.15 -3.46
CA PRO A 135 -7.57 -10.31 -2.64
C PRO A 135 -8.96 -10.93 -2.55
N THR A 136 -9.45 -11.13 -1.33
CA THR A 136 -10.82 -11.63 -1.09
C THR A 136 -11.81 -10.50 -0.84
N VAL A 137 -11.31 -9.33 -0.45
CA VAL A 137 -12.04 -8.11 -0.11
C VAL A 137 -11.23 -6.88 -0.56
N PRO A 138 -11.85 -5.72 -0.81
CA PRO A 138 -11.16 -4.47 -1.13
C PRO A 138 -10.29 -3.98 0.03
N HIS A 139 -9.35 -3.09 -0.28
CA HIS A 139 -8.52 -2.44 0.72
C HIS A 139 -9.39 -1.55 1.65
N PRO A 140 -9.09 -1.47 2.96
CA PRO A 140 -9.90 -0.73 3.93
C PRO A 140 -9.97 0.78 3.70
N PHE A 141 -8.97 1.33 3.03
CA PHE A 141 -8.84 2.74 2.79
C PHE A 141 -8.79 2.94 1.26
N PRO A 142 -9.79 3.61 0.67
CA PRO A 142 -9.76 4.02 -0.73
C PRO A 142 -8.78 5.18 -0.96
#